data_AF-A0A7W8KH36-F1
#
_entry.id   AF-A0A7W8KH36-F1
#
_cell.length_a   1.000
_cell.length_b   1.000
_cell.length_c   1.000
_cell.angle_alpha   90.00
_cell.angle_beta   90.00
_cell.angle_gamma   90.00
#
_symmetry.space_group_name_H-M   'P 1'
#
loop_
_entity.id
_entity.type
_entity.pdbx_description
1 polymer ?
#
loop_
_entity_poly.entity_id
_entity_poly.type
_entity_poly.pdbx_seq_one_letter_code
_entity_poly.pdbx_strand_id
1 'polypeptide(L)'
;MPPELTPTRLQLLSVILRLGSRATLTQVARDRGVSKPAISKQIAALQTLGYLEANPDRYGPLTLTDLARRTLDVGIPIYGQIAAGRPTLADQAPDDRTPDLETLLGMRDGDFLLRVTGDSMTGIGVLDGDYVIIRPTEQVNDGEVAVVLIPGDNAATLKRLYHFGQDIILRSENPAMVQMSFPADQVRVQGRMVGRVGVGVPRVSARRE
;
A
#
# COMPACT_ATOMS: atom_id res chain seq x y z
N MET A 1 -7.76 30.18 2.68
CA MET A 1 -6.56 29.71 1.96
C MET A 1 -5.38 30.53 2.47
N PRO A 2 -4.36 29.94 3.12
CA PRO A 2 -3.24 30.72 3.63
C PRO A 2 -2.54 31.46 2.47
N PRO A 3 -2.15 32.73 2.66
CA PRO A 3 -1.73 33.63 1.58
C PRO A 3 -0.40 33.28 0.88
N GLU A 4 0.26 32.17 1.27
CA GLU A 4 1.63 31.85 0.83
C GLU A 4 1.71 30.75 -0.25
N LEU A 5 0.63 30.00 -0.47
CA LEU A 5 0.61 28.86 -1.39
C LEU A 5 -0.14 29.20 -2.69
N THR A 6 0.62 29.49 -3.75
CA THR A 6 0.04 29.80 -5.07
C THR A 6 -0.54 28.54 -5.73
N PRO A 7 -1.50 28.67 -6.68
CA PRO A 7 -2.03 27.53 -7.44
C PRO A 7 -0.92 26.69 -8.10
N THR A 8 0.13 27.35 -8.58
CA THR A 8 1.30 26.68 -9.16
C THR A 8 2.05 25.82 -8.14
N ARG A 9 2.18 26.28 -6.89
CA ARG A 9 2.84 25.53 -5.80
C ARG A 9 1.99 24.36 -5.33
N LEU A 10 0.67 24.55 -5.21
CA LEU A 10 -0.28 23.45 -4.93
C LEU A 10 -0.18 22.34 -5.99
N GLN A 11 -0.20 22.70 -7.26
CA GLN A 11 0.01 21.75 -8.35
C GLN A 11 1.40 21.09 -8.32
N LEU A 12 2.40 21.76 -7.74
CA LEU A 12 3.73 21.17 -7.61
C LEU A 12 3.73 20.10 -6.52
N LEU A 13 3.12 20.40 -5.37
CA LEU A 13 2.96 19.45 -4.27
C LEU A 13 2.14 18.24 -4.70
N SER A 14 1.07 18.42 -5.49
CA SER A 14 0.27 17.30 -6.01
C SER A 14 1.06 16.42 -7.00
N VAL A 15 1.93 17.01 -7.83
CA VAL A 15 2.83 16.26 -8.71
C VAL A 15 3.86 15.47 -7.90
N ILE A 16 4.46 16.10 -6.88
CA ILE A 16 5.41 15.43 -5.99
C ILE A 16 4.73 14.24 -5.28
N LEU A 17 3.51 14.44 -4.76
CA LEU A 17 2.71 13.38 -4.14
C LEU A 17 2.49 12.22 -5.10
N ARG A 18 2.03 12.50 -6.33
CA ARG A 18 1.76 11.47 -7.35
C ARG A 18 3.01 10.71 -7.78
N LEU A 19 4.17 11.36 -7.77
CA LEU A 19 5.44 10.73 -8.13
C LEU A 19 6.05 9.92 -6.96
N GLY A 20 5.64 10.16 -5.72
CA GLY A 20 6.12 9.45 -4.53
C GLY A 20 7.64 9.48 -4.40
N SER A 21 8.25 8.33 -4.07
CA SER A 21 9.70 8.16 -3.95
C SER A 21 10.49 8.44 -5.24
N ARG A 22 9.83 8.56 -6.40
CA ARG A 22 10.46 8.95 -7.68
C ARG A 22 10.51 10.46 -7.89
N ALA A 23 9.93 11.24 -6.98
CA ALA A 23 9.82 12.69 -7.10
C ALA A 23 11.19 13.37 -6.94
N THR A 24 12.03 13.32 -7.97
CA THR A 24 13.26 14.11 -8.04
C THR A 24 13.01 15.43 -8.76
N LEU A 25 13.90 16.42 -8.57
CA LEU A 25 13.83 17.69 -9.29
C LEU A 25 13.77 17.48 -10.82
N THR A 26 14.54 16.52 -11.34
CA THR A 26 14.54 16.18 -12.77
C THR A 26 13.20 15.60 -13.21
N GLN A 27 12.60 14.72 -12.41
CA GLN A 27 11.32 14.09 -12.75
C GLN A 27 10.16 15.08 -12.66
N VAL A 28 10.13 15.94 -11.65
CA VAL A 28 9.11 17.00 -11.50
C VAL A 28 9.20 18.02 -12.64
N ALA A 29 10.42 18.42 -13.04
CA ALA A 29 10.63 19.33 -14.17
C ALA A 29 10.15 18.72 -15.50
N ARG A 30 10.47 17.43 -15.73
CA ARG A 30 10.01 16.68 -16.90
C ARG A 30 8.50 16.58 -16.94
N ASP A 31 7.87 16.19 -15.83
CA ASP A 31 6.41 16.00 -15.73
C ASP A 31 5.64 17.31 -16.00
N ARG A 32 6.17 18.44 -15.52
CA ARG A 32 5.56 19.76 -15.70
C ARG A 32 5.91 20.45 -17.02
N GLY A 33 6.84 19.91 -17.79
CA GLY A 33 7.33 20.53 -19.03
C GLY A 33 8.02 21.89 -18.80
N VAL A 34 8.62 22.12 -17.62
CA VAL A 34 9.30 23.37 -17.25
C VAL A 34 10.78 23.14 -16.98
N SER A 35 11.56 24.22 -17.08
CA SER A 35 13.00 24.17 -16.87
C SER A 35 13.37 23.83 -15.43
N LYS A 36 14.47 23.09 -15.25
CA LYS A 36 15.00 22.73 -13.92
C LYS A 36 15.23 23.94 -13.01
N PRO A 37 15.76 25.09 -13.47
CA PRO A 37 15.93 26.28 -12.63
C PRO A 37 14.60 26.85 -12.12
N ALA A 38 13.55 26.85 -12.95
CA ALA A 38 12.23 27.34 -12.56
C ALA A 38 11.62 26.47 -11.45
N ILE A 39 11.73 25.15 -11.58
CA ILE A 39 11.30 24.19 -10.54
C ILE A 39 12.14 24.32 -9.28
N SER A 40 13.47 24.45 -9.41
CA SER A 40 14.38 24.61 -8.27
C SER A 40 14.00 25.82 -7.39
N LYS A 41 13.65 26.95 -8.01
CA LYS A 41 13.17 28.15 -7.30
C LYS A 41 11.88 27.88 -6.51
N GLN A 42 10.95 27.12 -7.08
CA GLN A 42 9.69 26.78 -6.40
C GLN A 42 9.90 25.77 -5.27
N ILE A 43 10.78 24.79 -5.46
CA ILE A 43 11.14 23.81 -4.41
C ILE A 43 11.77 24.53 -3.22
N ALA A 44 12.75 25.42 -3.47
CA ALA A 44 13.37 26.20 -2.41
C ALA A 44 12.34 27.02 -1.61
N ALA A 45 11.39 27.66 -2.31
CA ALA A 45 10.30 28.37 -1.65
C ALA A 45 9.42 27.43 -0.81
N LEU A 46 9.05 26.24 -1.33
CA LEU A 46 8.27 25.25 -0.61
C LEU A 46 9.01 24.68 0.62
N GLN A 47 10.34 24.56 0.55
CA GLN A 47 11.16 24.17 1.70
C GLN A 47 11.18 25.27 2.76
N THR A 48 11.37 26.53 2.38
CA THR A 48 11.28 27.67 3.31
C THR A 48 9.90 27.77 3.97
N LEU A 49 8.84 27.46 3.22
CA LEU A 49 7.47 27.43 3.71
C LEU A 49 7.13 26.16 4.53
N GLY A 50 8.07 25.21 4.67
CA GLY A 50 7.88 23.99 5.45
C GLY A 50 7.03 22.89 4.80
N TYR A 51 6.75 22.98 3.50
CA TYR A 51 5.98 21.97 2.74
C TYR A 51 6.84 20.81 2.21
N LEU A 52 8.15 21.01 2.11
CA LEU A 52 9.10 19.99 1.71
C LEU A 52 10.22 19.87 2.74
N GLU A 53 10.67 18.65 2.98
CA GLU A 53 11.82 18.40 3.84
C GLU A 53 13.11 18.95 3.19
N ALA A 54 14.05 19.36 4.05
CA ALA A 54 15.39 19.72 3.60
C ALA A 54 16.19 18.44 3.34
N ASN A 55 16.46 18.15 2.07
CA ASN A 55 17.31 17.02 1.69
C ASN A 55 18.77 17.49 1.50
N PRO A 56 19.74 16.96 2.26
CA PRO A 56 21.16 17.28 2.05
C PRO A 56 21.68 16.80 0.68
N ASP A 57 21.08 15.75 0.10
CA ASP A 57 21.35 15.34 -1.27
C ASP A 57 20.46 16.11 -2.26
N ARG A 58 21.09 16.97 -3.08
CA ARG A 58 20.41 17.76 -4.11
C ARG A 58 19.78 16.91 -5.23
N TYR A 59 20.19 15.66 -5.38
CA TYR A 59 19.67 14.73 -6.39
C TYR A 59 18.69 13.71 -5.80
N GLY A 60 18.51 13.71 -4.47
CA GLY A 60 17.61 12.82 -3.77
C GLY A 60 16.13 13.11 -4.02
N PRO A 61 15.25 12.25 -3.49
CA PRO A 61 13.80 12.44 -3.59
C PRO A 61 13.34 13.67 -2.80
N LEU A 62 12.28 14.29 -3.30
CA LEU A 62 11.56 15.38 -2.66
C LEU A 62 10.49 14.78 -1.74
N THR A 63 10.71 14.91 -0.43
CA THR A 63 9.78 14.40 0.58
C THR A 63 8.79 15.48 1.00
N LEU A 64 7.49 15.16 0.92
CA LEU A 64 6.43 16.02 1.44
C LEU A 64 6.36 15.91 2.96
N THR A 65 6.26 17.06 3.63
CA THR A 65 5.99 17.13 5.07
C THR A 65 4.52 16.85 5.38
N ASP A 66 4.20 16.62 6.65
CA ASP A 66 2.81 16.49 7.12
C ASP A 66 1.97 17.72 6.79
N LEU A 67 2.56 18.92 6.84
CA LEU A 67 1.89 20.16 6.47
C LEU A 67 1.41 20.12 5.01
N ALA A 68 2.25 19.61 4.11
CA ALA A 68 1.89 19.48 2.70
C ALA A 68 0.81 18.43 2.47
N ARG A 69 0.90 17.27 3.13
CA ARG A 69 -0.10 16.21 3.02
C ARG A 69 -1.48 16.68 3.51
N ARG A 70 -1.54 17.38 4.64
CA ARG A 70 -2.79 18.00 5.13
C ARG A 70 -3.36 19.03 4.16
N THR A 71 -2.51 19.87 3.59
CA THR A 71 -2.95 20.93 2.67
C THR A 71 -3.46 20.37 1.34
N LEU A 72 -2.97 19.20 0.94
CA LEU A 72 -3.46 18.46 -0.21
C LEU A 72 -4.68 17.58 0.10
N ASP A 73 -5.18 17.61 1.34
CA ASP A 73 -6.31 16.80 1.83
C ASP A 73 -6.11 15.29 1.60
N VAL A 74 -4.85 14.84 1.71
CA VAL A 74 -4.50 13.43 1.58
C VAL A 74 -4.56 12.78 2.97
N GLY A 75 -5.66 12.09 3.28
CA GLY A 75 -5.85 11.33 4.51
C GLY A 75 -7.33 11.15 4.86
N ILE A 76 -7.70 10.01 5.45
CA ILE A 76 -9.06 9.77 5.95
C ILE A 76 -9.06 10.12 7.45
N PRO A 77 -9.82 11.12 7.92
CA PRO A 77 -9.78 11.54 9.32
C PRO A 77 -10.11 10.37 10.25
N ILE A 78 -9.22 10.14 11.22
CA ILE A 78 -9.42 9.10 12.24
C ILE A 78 -10.11 9.75 13.42
N TYR A 79 -11.33 9.30 13.70
CA TYR A 79 -12.09 9.73 14.88
C TYR A 79 -11.79 8.78 16.03
N GLY A 80 -10.84 9.18 16.85
CA GLY A 80 -10.64 8.57 18.15
C GLY A 80 -10.23 7.10 18.14
N GLN A 81 -10.39 6.45 19.29
CA GLN A 81 -10.16 5.02 19.48
C GLN A 81 -11.43 4.33 19.99
N ILE A 82 -11.92 3.32 19.26
CA ILE A 82 -13.03 2.48 19.72
C ILE A 82 -12.45 1.29 20.47
N ALA A 83 -12.85 1.11 21.73
CA ALA A 83 -12.55 -0.11 22.46
C ALA A 83 -13.30 -1.30 21.83
N ALA A 84 -12.58 -2.37 21.49
CA ALA A 84 -13.21 -3.63 21.11
C ALA A 84 -13.93 -4.21 22.33
N GLY A 85 -15.27 -4.13 22.39
CA GLY A 85 -16.07 -4.62 23.51
C GLY A 85 -17.15 -3.64 23.97
N ARG A 86 -17.16 -3.28 25.27
CA ARG A 86 -18.21 -2.44 25.84
C ARG A 86 -18.20 -1.05 25.18
N PRO A 87 -19.32 -0.60 24.59
CA PRO A 87 -19.37 0.68 23.90
C PRO A 87 -19.21 1.80 24.92
N THR A 88 -18.11 2.53 24.82
CA THR A 88 -17.93 3.80 25.52
C THR A 88 -17.90 4.85 24.42
N LEU A 89 -19.05 5.48 24.17
CA LEU A 89 -19.13 6.64 23.29
C LEU A 89 -18.42 7.78 24.02
N ALA A 90 -17.17 8.05 23.65
CA ALA A 90 -16.50 9.29 23.98
C ALA A 90 -16.72 10.24 22.80
N ASP A 91 -17.17 11.46 23.10
CA ASP A 91 -17.15 12.58 22.15
C ASP A 91 -15.68 12.86 21.79
N GLN A 92 -15.16 12.17 20.78
CA GLN A 92 -13.76 12.32 20.36
C GLN A 92 -13.72 13.27 19.17
N ALA A 93 -13.07 14.42 19.39
CA ALA A 93 -12.62 15.26 18.28
C ALA A 93 -11.70 14.43 17.36
N PRO A 94 -11.69 14.69 16.04
CA PRO A 94 -10.79 14.01 15.13
C PRO A 94 -9.34 14.16 15.62
N ASP A 95 -8.56 13.08 15.55
CA ASP A 95 -7.15 13.13 15.92
C ASP A 95 -6.44 14.13 14.99
N ASP A 96 -5.73 15.08 15.58
CA ASP A 96 -4.96 16.09 14.86
C ASP A 96 -3.84 15.48 14.00
N ARG A 97 -3.61 14.16 14.06
CA ARG A 97 -2.64 13.41 13.27
C ARG A 97 -3.28 12.29 12.46
N THR A 98 -4.01 12.65 11.41
CA THR A 98 -4.45 11.70 10.39
C THR A 98 -3.25 11.17 9.59
N PRO A 99 -2.89 9.87 9.67
CA PRO A 99 -1.91 9.28 8.77
C PRO A 99 -2.46 9.23 7.35
N ASP A 100 -1.58 9.31 6.36
CA ASP A 100 -1.97 8.96 5.00
C ASP A 100 -2.29 7.47 4.88
N LEU A 101 -2.92 7.09 3.76
CA LEU A 101 -3.40 5.72 3.56
C LEU A 101 -2.26 4.69 3.52
N GLU A 102 -1.11 5.04 2.95
CA GLU A 102 0.04 4.14 2.88
C GLU A 102 0.60 3.84 4.28
N THR A 103 0.73 4.89 5.11
CA THR A 103 1.17 4.77 6.51
C THR A 103 0.17 3.98 7.34
N LEU A 104 -1.13 4.26 7.19
CA LEU A 104 -2.19 3.53 7.89
C LEU A 104 -2.18 2.04 7.54
N LEU A 105 -1.89 1.70 6.29
CA LEU A 105 -1.81 0.33 5.79
C LEU A 105 -0.44 -0.33 6.02
N GLY A 106 0.53 0.38 6.60
CA GLY A 106 1.89 -0.12 6.82
C GLY A 106 2.65 -0.47 5.54
N MET A 107 2.30 0.18 4.42
CA MET A 107 2.93 -0.04 3.12
C MET A 107 4.35 0.54 3.09
N ARG A 108 5.24 -0.13 2.36
CA ARG A 108 6.59 0.35 2.06
C ARG A 108 6.73 0.65 0.58
N ASP A 109 7.75 1.43 0.24
CA ASP A 109 8.13 1.67 -1.16
C ASP A 109 8.29 0.33 -1.91
N GLY A 110 7.60 0.23 -3.05
CA GLY A 110 7.59 -0.97 -3.89
C GLY A 110 6.54 -2.01 -3.53
N ASP A 111 5.85 -1.90 -2.38
CA ASP A 111 4.68 -2.72 -2.10
C ASP A 111 3.55 -2.36 -3.08
N PHE A 112 2.73 -3.34 -3.46
CA PHE A 112 1.63 -3.15 -4.41
C PHE A 112 0.37 -3.90 -3.96
N LEU A 113 -0.79 -3.46 -4.46
CA LEU A 113 -2.07 -4.08 -4.16
C LEU A 113 -2.48 -5.04 -5.26
N LEU A 114 -2.99 -6.21 -4.89
CA LEU A 114 -3.73 -7.10 -5.78
C LEU A 114 -5.15 -7.26 -5.28
N ARG A 115 -6.11 -7.24 -6.20
CA ARG A 115 -7.50 -7.59 -5.89
C ARG A 115 -7.63 -9.11 -5.89
N VAL A 116 -8.23 -9.63 -4.83
CA VAL A 116 -8.49 -11.06 -4.65
C VAL A 116 -9.75 -11.44 -5.41
N THR A 117 -9.66 -12.57 -6.11
CA THR A 117 -10.79 -13.23 -6.74
C THR A 117 -10.87 -14.66 -6.22
N GLY A 118 -12.06 -15.07 -5.79
CA GLY A 118 -12.33 -16.40 -5.24
C GLY A 118 -12.16 -16.51 -3.72
N ASP A 119 -12.23 -17.73 -3.21
CA ASP A 119 -12.42 -18.05 -1.80
C ASP A 119 -11.28 -18.89 -1.19
N SER A 120 -10.16 -19.01 -1.89
CA SER A 120 -9.05 -19.90 -1.50
C SER A 120 -8.35 -19.51 -0.20
N MET A 121 -8.53 -18.28 0.28
CA MET A 121 -7.84 -17.74 1.47
C MET A 121 -8.82 -17.31 2.58
N THR A 122 -10.06 -17.80 2.56
CA THR A 122 -11.13 -17.39 3.48
C THR A 122 -10.87 -17.70 4.94
N GLY A 123 -10.11 -18.75 5.26
CA GLY A 123 -9.74 -19.17 6.61
C GLY A 123 -8.83 -18.17 7.35
N ILE A 124 -8.21 -17.24 6.63
CA ILE A 124 -7.49 -16.09 7.21
C ILE A 124 -8.24 -14.78 7.02
N GLY A 125 -9.53 -14.86 6.70
CA GLY A 125 -10.40 -13.71 6.48
C GLY A 125 -10.17 -12.99 5.15
N VAL A 126 -9.36 -13.51 4.23
CA VAL A 126 -9.21 -12.92 2.89
C VAL A 126 -10.39 -13.37 2.02
N LEU A 127 -11.25 -12.42 1.67
CA LEU A 127 -12.49 -12.66 0.95
C LEU A 127 -12.39 -12.24 -0.52
N ASP A 128 -13.30 -12.77 -1.33
CA ASP A 128 -13.49 -12.33 -2.70
C ASP A 128 -13.74 -10.81 -2.76
N GLY A 129 -12.99 -10.13 -3.61
CA GLY A 129 -13.05 -8.68 -3.77
C GLY A 129 -12.12 -7.89 -2.86
N ASP A 130 -11.54 -8.48 -1.80
CA ASP A 130 -10.56 -7.80 -0.95
C ASP A 130 -9.31 -7.38 -1.73
N TYR A 131 -8.57 -6.42 -1.18
CA TYR A 131 -7.23 -6.12 -1.64
C TYR A 131 -6.19 -6.70 -0.67
N VAL A 132 -5.12 -7.27 -1.21
CA VAL A 132 -3.97 -7.71 -0.44
C VAL A 132 -2.75 -6.86 -0.78
N ILE A 133 -1.98 -6.50 0.25
CA ILE A 133 -0.73 -5.76 0.11
C ILE A 133 0.38 -6.80 -0.08
N ILE A 134 1.07 -6.71 -1.21
CA ILE A 134 2.14 -7.61 -1.60
C ILE A 134 3.46 -6.86 -1.56
N ARG A 135 4.42 -7.44 -0.84
CA ARG A 135 5.82 -7.03 -0.85
C ARG A 135 6.58 -7.85 -1.88
N PRO A 136 7.16 -7.24 -2.92
CA PRO A 136 7.98 -7.95 -3.89
C PRO A 136 9.12 -8.70 -3.20
N THR A 137 9.19 -9.99 -3.44
CA THR A 137 10.28 -10.85 -2.99
C THR A 137 10.20 -12.18 -3.75
N GLU A 138 11.35 -12.81 -3.96
CA GLU A 138 11.46 -14.12 -4.60
C GLU A 138 11.54 -15.26 -3.57
N GLN A 139 11.67 -14.93 -2.28
CA GLN A 139 11.80 -15.90 -1.20
C GLN A 139 10.78 -15.61 -0.11
N VAL A 140 10.14 -16.67 0.36
CA VAL A 140 9.19 -16.63 1.47
C VAL A 140 9.49 -17.77 2.42
N ASN A 141 9.17 -17.59 3.69
CA ASN A 141 9.38 -18.62 4.70
C ASN A 141 8.18 -19.57 4.78
N ASP A 142 8.40 -20.72 5.41
CA ASP A 142 7.33 -21.67 5.69
C ASP A 142 6.19 -21.03 6.48
N GLY A 143 4.97 -21.28 6.00
CA GLY A 143 3.77 -20.73 6.58
C GLY A 143 3.48 -19.29 6.14
N GLU A 144 4.32 -18.62 5.36
CA GLU A 144 3.97 -17.31 4.80
C GLU A 144 2.97 -17.45 3.65
N VAL A 145 2.15 -16.40 3.45
CA VAL A 145 1.21 -16.30 2.33
C VAL A 145 1.89 -15.52 1.22
N ALA A 146 1.90 -16.08 0.02
CA ALA A 146 2.62 -15.53 -1.12
C ALA A 146 1.80 -15.59 -2.40
N VAL A 147 2.09 -14.65 -3.29
CA VAL A 147 1.64 -14.68 -4.67
C VAL A 147 2.62 -15.53 -5.45
N VAL A 148 2.11 -16.60 -6.06
CA VAL A 148 2.90 -17.56 -6.81
C VAL A 148 2.34 -17.78 -8.20
N LEU A 149 3.23 -17.97 -9.17
CA LEU A 149 2.91 -18.52 -10.47
C LEU A 149 3.24 -20.01 -10.43
N ILE A 150 2.28 -20.83 -10.84
CA ILE A 150 2.40 -22.29 -10.89
C ILE A 150 2.48 -22.75 -12.35
N PRO A 151 3.10 -23.92 -12.63
CA PRO A 151 3.20 -24.44 -13.99
C PRO A 151 1.83 -24.70 -14.62
N GLY A 152 1.70 -24.37 -15.91
CA GLY A 152 0.49 -24.62 -16.67
C GLY A 152 -0.67 -23.66 -16.38
N ASP A 153 -0.51 -22.76 -15.41
CA ASP A 153 -1.44 -21.67 -15.15
C ASP A 153 -0.82 -20.33 -15.56
N ASN A 154 -1.59 -19.52 -16.28
CA ASN A 154 -1.16 -18.19 -16.70
C ASN A 154 -1.53 -17.11 -15.67
N ALA A 155 -2.23 -17.48 -14.61
CA ALA A 155 -2.67 -16.57 -13.55
C ALA A 155 -1.84 -16.71 -12.27
N ALA A 156 -1.63 -15.57 -11.60
CA ALA A 156 -1.04 -15.55 -10.26
C ALA A 156 -2.07 -16.02 -9.22
N THR A 157 -1.63 -16.88 -8.29
CA THR A 157 -2.47 -17.41 -7.22
C THR A 157 -1.92 -17.02 -5.85
N LEU A 158 -2.82 -16.79 -4.89
CA LEU A 158 -2.45 -16.54 -3.49
C LEU A 158 -2.55 -17.86 -2.71
N LYS A 159 -1.46 -18.28 -2.07
CA LYS A 159 -1.37 -19.54 -1.33
C LYS A 159 -0.45 -19.38 -0.13
N ARG A 160 -0.64 -20.23 0.88
CA ARG A 160 0.35 -20.42 1.94
C ARG A 160 1.40 -21.41 1.45
N LEU A 161 2.67 -21.06 1.62
CA LEU A 161 3.80 -21.82 1.10
C LEU A 161 4.52 -22.58 2.21
N TYR A 162 4.91 -23.83 1.93
CA TYR A 162 5.79 -24.63 2.79
C TYR A 162 6.84 -25.35 1.93
N HIS A 163 8.09 -25.35 2.38
CA HIS A 163 9.18 -26.08 1.74
C HIS A 163 9.24 -27.50 2.30
N PHE A 164 9.35 -28.48 1.42
CA PHE A 164 9.48 -29.89 1.79
C PHE A 164 10.56 -30.55 0.93
N GLY A 165 11.81 -30.51 1.40
CA GLY A 165 12.93 -31.06 0.64
C GLY A 165 13.19 -30.28 -0.65
N GLN A 166 12.91 -30.90 -1.80
CA GLN A 166 13.02 -30.29 -3.14
C GLN A 166 11.67 -29.79 -3.69
N ASP A 167 10.61 -29.99 -2.92
CA ASP A 167 9.26 -29.62 -3.31
C ASP A 167 8.76 -28.42 -2.50
N ILE A 168 7.78 -27.73 -3.08
CA ILE A 168 7.00 -26.69 -2.44
C ILE A 168 5.55 -27.16 -2.35
N ILE A 169 4.99 -27.11 -1.14
CA ILE A 169 3.59 -27.37 -0.87
C ILE A 169 2.86 -26.02 -0.81
N LEU A 170 1.85 -25.88 -1.67
CA LEU A 170 0.95 -24.73 -1.73
C LEU A 170 -0.39 -25.10 -1.13
N ARG A 171 -0.74 -24.43 -0.02
CA ARG A 171 -1.97 -24.66 0.72
C ARG A 171 -2.91 -23.47 0.59
N SER A 172 -4.15 -23.74 0.18
CA SER A 172 -5.24 -22.80 0.33
C SER A 172 -5.69 -22.75 1.79
N GLU A 173 -6.04 -21.57 2.30
CA GLU A 173 -6.72 -21.43 3.59
C GLU A 173 -8.24 -21.58 3.39
N ASN A 174 -8.64 -22.63 2.67
CA ASN A 174 -10.04 -23.02 2.48
C ASN A 174 -10.09 -24.55 2.56
N PRO A 175 -10.78 -25.12 3.57
CA PRO A 175 -10.85 -26.56 3.76
C PRO A 175 -11.44 -27.34 2.57
N ALA A 176 -12.22 -26.69 1.72
CA ALA A 176 -12.79 -27.31 0.52
C ALA A 176 -11.78 -27.46 -0.64
N MET A 177 -10.58 -26.89 -0.53
CA MET A 177 -9.55 -26.91 -1.57
C MET A 177 -8.40 -27.84 -1.19
N VAL A 178 -7.96 -28.64 -2.16
CA VAL A 178 -6.85 -29.58 -2.00
C VAL A 178 -5.52 -28.83 -2.03
N GLN A 179 -4.56 -29.28 -1.22
CA GLN A 179 -3.18 -28.81 -1.27
C GLN A 179 -2.50 -29.28 -2.56
N MET A 180 -1.61 -28.46 -3.11
CA MET A 180 -0.85 -28.79 -4.31
C MET A 180 0.63 -28.90 -3.96
N SER A 181 1.34 -29.83 -4.60
CA SER A 181 2.78 -30.02 -4.44
C SER A 181 3.44 -29.88 -5.79
N PHE A 182 4.50 -29.09 -5.86
CA PHE A 182 5.26 -28.84 -7.08
C PHE A 182 6.76 -28.89 -6.79
N PRO A 183 7.60 -29.27 -7.75
CA PRO A 183 9.04 -29.04 -7.67
C PRO A 183 9.35 -27.56 -7.40
N ALA A 184 10.34 -27.27 -6.56
CA ALA A 184 10.63 -25.89 -6.15
C ALA A 184 11.04 -24.98 -7.31
N ASP A 185 11.71 -25.53 -8.33
CA ASP A 185 12.14 -24.80 -9.54
C ASP A 185 10.98 -24.41 -10.47
N GLN A 186 9.81 -24.98 -10.26
CA GLN A 186 8.61 -24.77 -11.05
C GLN A 186 7.65 -23.72 -10.45
N VAL A 187 7.81 -23.37 -9.17
CA VAL A 187 6.99 -22.37 -8.49
C VAL A 187 7.73 -21.04 -8.46
N ARG A 188 7.16 -20.01 -9.09
CA ARG A 188 7.75 -18.66 -9.07
C ARG A 188 7.03 -17.78 -8.08
N VAL A 189 7.73 -17.37 -7.03
CA VAL A 189 7.23 -16.42 -6.04
C VAL A 189 7.38 -15.00 -6.57
N GLN A 190 6.27 -14.25 -6.57
CA GLN A 190 6.23 -12.86 -7.03
C GLN A 190 6.25 -11.87 -5.86
N GLY A 191 5.87 -12.33 -4.66
CA GLY A 191 5.91 -11.54 -3.45
C GLY A 191 5.14 -12.17 -2.29
N ARG A 192 5.39 -11.63 -1.10
CA ARG A 192 4.76 -12.01 0.17
C ARG A 192 3.59 -11.08 0.47
N MET A 193 2.49 -11.63 0.97
CA MET A 193 1.41 -10.84 1.54
C MET A 193 1.82 -10.26 2.89
N VAL A 194 1.71 -8.94 3.05
CA VAL A 194 2.05 -8.21 4.29
C VAL A 194 0.84 -7.53 4.94
N GLY A 195 -0.30 -7.50 4.25
CA GLY A 195 -1.53 -6.96 4.80
C GLY A 195 -2.74 -7.18 3.89
N ARG A 196 -3.91 -6.78 4.37
CA ARG A 196 -5.20 -6.87 3.68
C ARG A 196 -5.98 -5.58 3.90
N VAL A 197 -6.68 -5.14 2.86
CA VAL A 197 -7.71 -4.11 2.93
C VAL A 197 -9.05 -4.78 2.63
N GLY A 198 -9.87 -4.89 3.67
CA GLY A 198 -11.19 -5.51 3.57
C GLY A 198 -12.16 -4.58 2.85
N VAL A 199 -12.62 -4.99 1.66
CA VAL A 199 -13.71 -4.33 0.92
C VAL A 199 -14.75 -5.34 0.43
N GLY A 200 -14.43 -6.63 0.49
CA GLY A 200 -15.35 -7.71 0.19
C GLY A 200 -16.48 -7.75 1.22
N VAL A 201 -17.70 -7.94 0.74
CA VAL A 201 -18.86 -8.16 1.61
C VAL A 201 -18.83 -9.62 2.06
N PRO A 202 -18.88 -9.91 3.37
CA PRO A 202 -19.07 -11.29 3.83
C PRO A 202 -20.31 -11.86 3.16
N ARG A 203 -20.18 -12.98 2.45
CA ARG A 203 -21.37 -13.71 2.00
C ARG A 203 -22.07 -14.20 3.26
N VAL A 204 -23.16 -13.54 3.64
CA VAL A 204 -24.05 -14.04 4.68
C VAL A 204 -24.61 -15.35 4.14
N SER A 205 -24.01 -16.46 4.55
CA SER A 205 -24.58 -17.78 4.32
C SER A 205 -25.92 -17.78 5.02
N ALA A 206 -27.00 -17.73 4.24
CA ALA A 206 -28.35 -17.95 4.74
C ALA A 206 -28.31 -19.24 5.58
N ARG A 207 -28.50 -19.11 6.90
CA ARG A 207 -28.75 -20.26 7.76
C ARG A 207 -29.95 -20.97 7.15
N ARG A 208 -29.73 -22.19 6.64
CA ARG A 208 -30.83 -23.13 6.49
C ARG A 208 -31.21 -23.54 7.91
N GLU A 209 -32.40 -23.13 8.31
CA GLU A 209 -33.13 -23.70 9.45
C GLU A 209 -33.37 -25.20 9.26
#